data_AF-A0A6S6U681-F1
#
_entry.id   AF-A0A6S6U681-F1
#
_cell.length_a   1.000
_cell.length_b   1.000
_cell.length_c   1.000
_cell.angle_alpha   90.00
_cell.angle_beta   90.00
_cell.angle_gamma   90.00
#
_symmetry.space_group_name_H-M   'P 1'
#
loop_
_entity.id
_entity.type
_entity.pdbx_description
1 polymer ?
#
loop_
_entity_poly.entity_id
_entity_poly.type
_entity_poly.pdbx_seq_one_letter_code
_entity_poly.pdbx_strand_id
1 'polypeptide(L)'
;MRNLFKIRGFTPYIIIIFLNAMTDLGHKIVLQNTILKAYDGSELIVLTAIVNALILLPFILLFSPAGFLSDKYPKVQIVRVAALFAVGITSLI
;
A
#
# COMPACT_ATOMS: atom_id res chain seq x y z
N MET A 1 16.44 9.49 -20.14
CA MET A 1 16.33 8.73 -18.87
C MET A 1 17.46 9.01 -17.86
N ARG A 2 18.76 8.97 -18.24
CA ARG A 2 19.88 9.26 -17.31
C ARG A 2 19.83 10.62 -16.60
N ASN A 3 19.19 11.63 -17.18
CA ASN A 3 19.06 12.96 -16.56
C ASN A 3 18.10 12.99 -15.36
N LEU A 4 17.18 12.02 -15.21
CA LEU A 4 16.29 11.93 -14.05
C LEU A 4 17.06 11.61 -12.76
N PHE A 5 18.05 10.72 -12.85
CA PHE A 5 18.94 10.38 -11.74
C PHE A 5 19.88 11.52 -11.31
N LYS A 6 19.99 12.59 -12.11
CA LYS A 6 20.73 13.81 -11.75
C LYS A 6 19.90 14.75 -10.88
N ILE A 7 18.58 14.55 -10.80
CA ILE A 7 17.71 15.35 -9.95
C ILE A 7 17.97 14.95 -8.50
N ARG A 8 18.39 15.92 -7.70
CA ARG A 8 18.72 15.73 -6.28
C ARG A 8 17.47 15.22 -5.54
N GLY A 9 17.50 13.96 -5.11
CA GLY A 9 16.37 13.32 -4.41
C GLY A 9 15.54 12.32 -5.24
N PHE A 10 15.79 12.18 -6.55
CA PHE A 10 15.05 11.23 -7.39
C PHE A 10 15.30 9.77 -7.02
N THR A 11 16.57 9.37 -6.87
CA THR A 11 16.95 8.00 -6.47
C THR A 11 16.32 7.58 -5.13
N PRO A 12 16.44 8.37 -4.03
CA PRO A 12 15.78 7.99 -2.77
C PRO A 12 14.25 7.99 -2.87
N TYR A 13 13.65 8.87 -3.66
CA TYR A 13 12.20 8.86 -3.90
C TYR A 13 11.72 7.55 -4.54
N ILE A 14 12.44 7.07 -5.56
CA ILE A 14 12.13 5.79 -6.21
C ILE A 14 12.26 4.62 -5.24
N ILE A 15 13.30 4.60 -4.40
CA ILE A 15 13.47 3.55 -3.38
C ILE A 15 12.28 3.55 -2.39
N ILE A 16 11.84 4.72 -1.93
CA ILE A 16 10.69 4.83 -1.02
C ILE A 16 9.40 4.31 -1.67
N ILE A 17 9.16 4.64 -2.93
CA ILE A 17 8.00 4.11 -3.67
C ILE A 17 8.10 2.59 -3.80
N PHE A 18 9.27 2.09 -4.18
CA PHE A 18 9.50 0.66 -4.34
C PHE A 18 9.23 -0.12 -3.06
N LEU A 19 9.78 0.35 -1.93
CA LEU A 19 9.55 -0.29 -0.62
C LEU A 19 8.07 -0.26 -0.23
N ASN A 20 7.37 0.87 -0.40
CA ASN A 20 5.94 0.95 -0.13
C ASN A 20 5.12 -0.01 -0.99
N ALA A 21 5.40 -0.09 -2.29
CA ALA A 21 4.69 -0.98 -3.21
C ALA A 21 4.96 -2.46 -2.90
N MET A 22 6.19 -2.81 -2.54
CA MET A 22 6.56 -4.16 -2.11
C MET A 22 5.81 -4.59 -0.86
N THR A 23 5.75 -3.74 0.16
CA THR A 23 5.05 -4.05 1.42
C THR A 23 3.54 -4.24 1.20
N ASP A 24 2.92 -3.35 0.41
CA ASP A 24 1.49 -3.47 0.06
C ASP A 24 1.17 -4.79 -0.65
N LEU A 25 2.00 -5.17 -1.63
CA LEU A 25 1.85 -6.43 -2.34
C LEU A 25 2.12 -7.63 -1.42
N GLY A 26 3.17 -7.56 -0.59
CA GLY A 26 3.57 -8.63 0.31
C GLY A 26 2.46 -9.01 1.29
N HIS A 27 1.82 -8.02 1.93
CA HIS A 27 0.73 -8.29 2.87
C HIS A 27 -0.51 -8.87 2.16
N LYS A 28 -0.86 -8.39 0.96
CA LYS A 28 -1.97 -8.94 0.17
C LYS A 28 -1.72 -10.41 -0.21
N ILE A 29 -0.49 -10.74 -0.65
CA ILE A 29 -0.10 -12.11 -1.01
C ILE A 29 -0.12 -13.03 0.22
N VAL A 30 0.42 -12.59 1.36
CA VAL A 30 0.44 -13.40 2.59
C VAL A 30 -0.97 -13.69 3.09
N LEU A 31 -1.86 -12.68 3.10
CA LEU A 31 -3.27 -12.87 3.47
C LEU A 31 -3.94 -13.91 2.56
N GLN A 32 -3.80 -13.77 1.24
CA GLN A 32 -4.44 -14.67 0.30
C GLN A 32 -3.90 -16.11 0.41
N ASN A 33 -2.58 -16.27 0.54
CA ASN A 33 -1.95 -17.58 0.72
C ASN A 33 -2.32 -18.24 2.04
N THR A 34 -2.58 -17.45 3.09
CA THR A 34 -3.01 -17.99 4.39
C THR A 34 -4.39 -18.63 4.26
N ILE A 35 -5.33 -17.96 3.58
CA ILE A 35 -6.68 -18.52 3.34
C ILE A 35 -6.59 -19.75 2.44
N LEU A 36 -5.80 -19.69 1.36
CA LEU A 36 -5.59 -20.81 0.43
C LEU A 36 -4.99 -22.05 1.10
N LYS A 37 -4.22 -21.89 2.18
CA LYS A 37 -3.61 -23.02 2.91
C LYS A 37 -4.44 -23.50 4.10
N ALA A 38 -5.33 -22.66 4.63
CA ALA A 38 -6.08 -22.94 5.85
C ALA A 38 -7.51 -23.45 5.58
N TYR A 39 -8.08 -23.18 4.40
CA TYR A 39 -9.46 -23.52 4.06
C TYR A 39 -9.56 -24.17 2.68
N ASP A 40 -10.58 -25.01 2.50
CA ASP A 40 -10.87 -25.72 1.26
C ASP A 40 -12.35 -25.57 0.84
N GLY A 41 -12.66 -25.91 -0.41
CA GLY A 41 -14.04 -26.01 -0.89
C GLY A 41 -14.79 -24.67 -0.94
N SER A 42 -16.05 -24.66 -0.48
CA SER A 42 -16.92 -23.47 -0.54
C SER A 42 -16.50 -22.36 0.42
N GLU A 43 -15.95 -22.71 1.59
CA GLU A 43 -15.48 -21.73 2.59
C GLU A 43 -14.32 -20.89 2.04
N LEU A 44 -13.37 -21.54 1.35
CA LEU A 44 -12.27 -20.87 0.66
C LEU A 44 -12.76 -19.79 -0.31
N ILE A 45 -13.77 -20.11 -1.13
CA ILE A 45 -14.32 -19.19 -2.14
C ILE A 45 -14.91 -17.96 -1.46
N VAL A 46 -15.74 -18.17 -0.43
CA VAL A 46 -16.41 -17.07 0.29
C VAL A 46 -15.40 -16.20 1.04
N LEU A 47 -14.46 -16.81 1.78
CA LEU A 47 -13.45 -16.08 2.54
C LEU A 47 -12.50 -15.29 1.62
N THR A 48 -12.11 -15.87 0.48
CA THR A 48 -11.28 -15.17 -0.51
C THR A 48 -12.01 -13.95 -1.07
N ALA A 49 -13.31 -14.07 -1.39
CA ALA A 49 -14.11 -12.95 -1.87
C ALA A 49 -14.22 -11.84 -0.83
N ILE A 50 -14.49 -12.19 0.44
CA ILE A 50 -14.58 -11.23 1.55
C ILE A 50 -13.24 -10.50 1.74
N VAL A 51 -12.13 -11.23 1.78
CA VAL A 51 -10.80 -10.62 1.98
C VAL A 51 -10.42 -9.72 0.81
N ASN A 52 -10.69 -10.12 -0.43
CA ASN A 52 -10.48 -9.25 -1.58
C ASN A 52 -11.33 -7.97 -1.51
N ALA A 53 -12.59 -8.07 -1.09
CA ALA A 53 -13.45 -6.90 -0.89
C ALA A 53 -12.91 -5.98 0.21
N LEU A 54 -12.47 -6.53 1.35
CA LEU A 54 -11.88 -5.77 2.46
C LEU A 54 -10.55 -5.11 2.10
N ILE A 55 -9.79 -5.67 1.16
CA ILE A 55 -8.57 -5.05 0.63
C ILE A 55 -8.93 -3.90 -0.34
N LEU A 56 -9.92 -4.09 -1.22
CA LEU A 56 -10.29 -3.13 -2.26
C LEU A 56 -11.10 -1.93 -1.74
N LEU A 57 -12.05 -2.16 -0.83
CA LEU A 57 -12.92 -1.12 -0.29
C LEU A 57 -12.15 0.09 0.28
N PRO A 58 -11.21 -0.07 1.24
CA PRO A 58 -10.47 1.06 1.77
C PRO A 58 -9.58 1.71 0.71
N PHE A 59 -9.02 0.92 -0.21
CA PHE A 59 -8.19 1.46 -1.31
C PHE A 59 -9.00 2.40 -2.21
N ILE A 60 -10.22 2.02 -2.59
CA ILE A 60 -11.10 2.84 -3.43
C ILE A 60 -11.61 4.07 -2.65
N LEU A 61 -12.04 3.87 -1.39
CA LEU A 61 -12.57 4.96 -0.56
C LEU A 61 -11.51 6.03 -0.26
N LEU A 62 -10.26 5.61 -0.02
CA LEU A 62 -9.16 6.53 0.27
C LEU A 62 -8.56 7.18 -0.97
N PHE A 63 -8.90 6.72 -2.18
CA PHE A 63 -8.34 7.25 -3.42
C PHE A 63 -8.65 8.75 -3.60
N SER A 64 -9.90 9.17 -3.37
CA SER A 64 -10.32 10.57 -3.48
C SER A 64 -9.68 11.50 -2.43
N PRO A 65 -9.73 11.20 -1.12
CA PRO A 65 -9.08 12.05 -0.12
C PRO A 65 -7.55 12.07 -0.27
N ALA A 66 -6.93 10.96 -0.70
CA ALA A 66 -5.48 10.93 -1.00
C ALA A 66 -5.12 11.85 -2.18
N GLY A 67 -5.95 11.86 -3.24
CA GLY A 67 -5.80 12.78 -4.36
C GLY A 67 -5.91 14.24 -3.91
N PHE A 68 -6.97 14.56 -3.16
CA PHE A 68 -7.17 15.92 -2.62
C PHE A 68 -6.00 16.38 -1.74
N LEU A 69 -5.49 15.53 -0.86
CA LEU A 69 -4.33 15.83 0.00
C LEU A 69 -3.05 16.04 -0.82
N SER A 70 -2.80 15.21 -1.83
CA SER A 70 -1.63 15.29 -2.71
C SER A 70 -1.63 16.56 -3.58
N ASP A 71 -2.81 17.06 -3.93
CA ASP A 71 -2.95 18.23 -4.80
C ASP A 71 -2.98 19.54 -4.00
N LYS A 72 -3.52 19.52 -2.78
CA LYS A 72 -3.60 20.69 -1.89
C LYS A 72 -2.29 20.99 -1.16
N TYR A 73 -1.48 19.98 -0.84
CA TYR A 73 -0.28 20.12 0.00
C TYR A 73 0.99 19.65 -0.72
N PRO A 74 2.19 20.08 -0.29
CA PRO A 74 3.44 19.62 -0.87
C PRO A 74 3.58 18.09 -0.79
N LYS A 75 3.70 17.41 -1.94
CA LYS A 75 3.77 15.94 -2.03
C LYS A 75 4.82 15.32 -1.11
N VAL A 76 5.98 15.97 -0.96
CA VAL A 76 7.05 15.50 -0.07
C VAL A 76 6.61 15.47 1.40
N GLN A 77 5.82 16.44 1.85
CA GLN A 77 5.31 16.47 3.23
C GLN A 77 4.26 15.38 3.44
N ILE A 78 3.31 15.24 2.50
CA ILE A 78 2.26 14.21 2.57
C ILE A 78 2.87 12.80 2.59
N VAL A 79 3.85 12.51 1.71
CA VAL A 79 4.53 11.20 1.69
C VAL A 79 5.27 10.92 3.00
N ARG A 80 5.94 11.92 3.60
CA ARG A 80 6.64 11.73 4.89
C ARG A 80 5.68 11.44 6.03
N VAL A 81 4.60 12.22 6.14
CA VAL A 81 3.59 12.04 7.18
C VAL A 81 2.91 10.68 7.02
N ALA A 82 2.50 10.33 5.79
CA ALA A 82 1.90 9.03 5.51
C ALA A 82 2.86 7.86 5.85
N ALA A 83 4.16 7.99 5.52
CA ALA A 83 5.14 6.98 5.87
C ALA A 83 5.33 6.82 7.40
N LEU A 84 5.33 7.93 8.15
CA LEU A 84 5.39 7.88 9.62
C LEU A 84 4.15 7.21 10.22
N PHE A 85 2.96 7.54 9.71
CA PHE A 85 1.72 6.88 10.12
C PHE A 85 1.77 5.38 9.80
N ALA A 86 2.23 5.00 8.61
CA ALA A 86 2.36 3.60 8.22
C ALA A 86 3.27 2.82 9.17
N VAL A 87 4.44 3.37 9.52
CA VAL A 87 5.37 2.76 10.50
C VAL A 87 4.74 2.67 11.88
N GLY A 88 4.06 3.73 12.33
CA GLY A 88 3.38 3.74 13.63
C GLY A 88 2.29 2.67 13.73
N ILE A 89 1.47 2.53 12.69
CA ILE A 89 0.40 1.52 12.62
C ILE A 89 1.00 0.11 12.56
N THR A 90 2.00 -0.12 11.71
CA THR A 90 2.66 -1.44 11.61
C THR A 90 3.42 -1.84 12.87
N SER A 91 3.92 -0.88 13.65
CA SER A 91 4.58 -1.17 14.93
C SER A 91 3.59 -1.53 16.05
N LEU A 92 2.29 -1.26 15.85
CA LEU A 92 1.23 -1.51 16.83
C LEU A 92 0.59 -2.91 16.69
N ILE A 93 0.93 -3.64 15.62
CA ILE A 93 0.39 -4.95 15.23
C ILE A 93 1.49 -5.99 15.40
#